data_AF-A0A0Q8IU28-F1
#
_entry.id   AF-A0A0Q8IU28-F1
#
_cell.length_a   1.000
_cell.length_b   1.000
_cell.length_c   1.000
_cell.angle_alpha   90.00
_cell.angle_beta   90.00
_cell.angle_gamma   90.00
#
_symmetry.space_group_name_H-M   'P 1'
#
loop_
_entity.id
_entity.type
_entity.pdbx_description
1 polymer ?
#
loop_
_entity_poly.entity_id
_entity_poly.type
_entity_poly.pdbx_seq_one_letter_code
_entity_poly.pdbx_strand_id
1 'polypeptide(L)' 'MELTDPIDCRLKKSVMLLRGWRWMSLVSTQRDEAIVILGKEARFWVQVGPKHPEHVKQIGKLIVAYQRLITSMKEAGT' A
#
# COMPACT_ATOMS: atom_id res chain seq x y z
N MET A 1 13.46 -24.21 9.23
CA MET A 1 13.07 -22.86 9.67
C MET A 1 13.10 -21.99 8.42
N GLU A 2 11.96 -21.71 7.80
CA GLU A 2 11.94 -20.88 6.59
C GLU A 2 12.47 -19.48 6.93
N LEU A 3 13.63 -19.14 6.39
CA LEU A 3 14.14 -17.78 6.37
C LEU A 3 13.29 -16.99 5.36
N THR A 4 12.09 -16.59 5.76
CA THR A 4 11.31 -15.65 4.95
C THR A 4 12.10 -14.36 4.79
N ASP A 5 12.31 -13.96 3.53
CA ASP A 5 13.01 -12.72 3.18
C ASP A 5 12.36 -11.54 3.94
N PRO A 6 13.15 -10.63 4.54
CA PRO A 6 12.64 -9.40 5.13
C PRO A 6 11.65 -8.63 4.23
N ILE A 7 11.84 -8.66 2.90
CA ILE A 7 10.94 -8.04 1.92
C ILE A 7 9.62 -8.78 1.82
N ASP A 8 9.62 -10.12 1.78
CA ASP A 8 8.38 -10.91 1.79
C ASP A 8 7.52 -10.61 3.02
N CYS A 9 8.16 -10.53 4.19
CA CYS A 9 7.50 -10.17 5.43
C CYS A 9 6.88 -8.76 5.35
N ARG A 10 7.61 -7.79 4.79
CA ARG A 10 7.11 -6.41 4.65
C ARG A 10 5.99 -6.32 3.62
N LEU A 11 6.07 -7.03 2.50
CA LEU A 11 5.01 -7.13 1.50
C LEU A 11 3.71 -7.66 2.10
N LYS A 12 3.79 -8.77 2.86
CA LYS A 12 2.64 -9.34 3.57
C LYS A 12 2.02 -8.32 4.53
N LYS A 13 2.85 -7.60 5.28
CA LYS A 13 2.40 -6.55 6.20
C LYS A 13 1.70 -5.40 5.46
N SER A 14 2.27 -4.91 4.37
CA SER A 14 1.68 -3.81 3.59
C SER A 14 0.34 -4.23 2.95
N VAL A 15 0.21 -5.47 2.47
CA VAL A 15 -1.07 -6.02 2.00
C VAL A 15 -2.11 -6.06 3.12
N MET A 16 -1.72 -6.53 4.32
CA MET A 16 -2.61 -6.56 5.48
C MET A 16 -3.08 -5.15 5.88
N LEU A 17 -2.15 -4.20 5.93
CA LEU A 17 -2.46 -2.80 6.23
C LEU A 17 -3.38 -2.19 5.17
N LEU A 18 -3.13 -2.45 3.88
CA LEU A 18 -3.98 -1.96 2.80
C LEU A 18 -5.43 -2.47 2.93
N ARG A 19 -5.63 -3.72 3.36
CA ARG A 19 -6.97 -4.25 3.64
C ARG A 19 -7.65 -3.51 4.79
N GLY A 20 -6.91 -3.26 5.89
CA GLY A 20 -7.41 -2.46 7.01
C GLY A 20 -7.80 -1.05 6.58
N TRP A 21 -6.94 -0.39 5.79
CA TRP A 21 -7.21 0.93 5.25
C TRP A 21 -8.41 0.98 4.31
N ARG A 22 -8.65 -0.08 3.52
CA ARG A 22 -9.84 -0.18 2.66
C ARG A 22 -11.13 -0.27 3.45
N TRP A 23 -11.10 -0.86 4.64
CA TRP A 23 -12.25 -0.82 5.54
C TRP A 23 -12.39 0.56 6.19
N MET A 24 -11.28 1.11 6.71
CA MET A 24 -11.25 2.44 7.31
C MET A 24 -11.69 3.55 6.36
N SER A 25 -11.44 3.44 5.05
CA SER A 25 -11.89 4.45 4.09
C SER A 25 -13.41 4.62 4.02
N LEU A 26 -14.17 3.60 4.44
CA LEU A 26 -15.64 3.65 4.46
C LEU A 26 -16.19 4.42 5.66
N VAL A 27 -15.40 4.53 6.74
CA VAL A 27 -15.88 5.08 8.03
C VAL A 27 -15.05 6.25 8.54
N SER A 28 -13.88 6.52 7.95
CA SER A 28 -12.96 7.54 8.43
C SER A 28 -13.44 8.95 8.09
N THR A 29 -13.41 9.82 9.11
CA THR A 29 -13.61 11.27 8.99
C THR A 29 -12.32 12.01 8.64
N GLN A 30 -11.15 11.35 8.74
CA GLN A 30 -9.83 11.93 8.50
C GLN A 30 -9.21 11.38 7.19
N ARG A 31 -9.89 11.64 6.07
CA ARG A 31 -9.50 11.08 4.77
C ARG A 31 -8.17 11.62 4.25
N ASP A 32 -7.90 12.90 4.44
CA ASP A 32 -6.68 13.53 3.92
C ASP A 32 -5.42 12.97 4.56
N GLU A 33 -5.43 12.77 5.88
CA GLU A 33 -4.31 12.15 6.59
C GLU A 33 -4.08 10.71 6.12
N ALA A 34 -5.16 9.93 5.98
CA ALA A 34 -5.10 8.57 5.45
C ALA A 34 -4.50 8.53 4.03
N ILE A 35 -4.91 9.44 3.14
CA ILE A 35 -4.35 9.58 1.80
C ILE A 35 -2.84 9.86 1.86
N VAL A 36 -2.40 10.75 2.75
CA VAL A 36 -0.97 11.07 2.93
C VAL A 36 -0.18 9.85 3.38
N ILE A 37 -0.70 9.08 4.35
CA ILE A 37 -0.05 7.86 4.86
C ILE A 37 0.06 6.81 3.75
N LEU A 38 -1.05 6.52 3.06
CA LEU A 38 -1.08 5.56 1.95
C LEU A 38 -0.14 5.99 0.81
N GLY A 39 -0.07 7.29 0.52
CA GLY A 39 0.81 7.83 -0.51
C GLY A 39 2.30 7.76 -0.14
N LYS A 40 2.66 7.87 1.15
CA LYS A 40 4.03 7.63 1.62
C LYS A 40 4.42 6.16 1.43
N GLU A 41 3.53 5.25 1.78
CA GLU A 41 3.76 3.80 1.65
C GLU A 41 3.89 3.38 0.17
N ALA A 42 3.03 3.87 -0.72
CA ALA A 42 3.16 3.60 -2.16
C ALA A 42 4.51 4.08 -2.73
N ARG A 43 4.97 5.28 -2.34
CA ARG A 43 6.26 5.85 -2.77
C ARG A 43 7.45 5.05 -2.26
N PHE A 44 7.38 4.54 -1.03
CA PHE A 44 8.40 3.62 -0.53
C PHE A 44 8.55 2.41 -1.45
N TRP A 45 7.44 1.77 -1.84
CA TRP A 45 7.47 0.60 -2.72
C TRP A 45 7.98 0.90 -4.13
N VAL A 46 7.70 2.10 -4.67
CA VAL A 46 8.28 2.57 -5.94
C VAL A 46 9.82 2.61 -5.87
N GLN A 47 10.39 3.05 -4.74
CA GLN A 47 11.84 3.13 -4.55
C GLN A 47 12.49 1.76 -4.28
N VAL A 48 11.73 0.83 -3.71
CA VAL A 48 12.20 -0.52 -3.36
C VAL A 48 12.15 -1.46 -4.55
N GLY A 49 11.13 -1.36 -5.41
CA GLY A 49 10.93 -2.24 -6.56
C GLY A 49 12.17 -2.48 -7.43
N PRO A 50 12.91 -1.43 -7.84
CA PRO A 50 14.13 -1.59 -8.64
C PRO A 50 15.26 -2.36 -7.95
N LYS A 51 15.27 -2.42 -6.61
CA LYS A 51 16.29 -3.12 -5.81
C LYS A 51 15.99 -4.60 -5.61
N HIS A 52 14.75 -5.01 -5.89
CA HIS A 52 14.23 -6.37 -5.67
C HIS A 52 13.52 -6.85 -6.94
N PRO A 53 14.25 -7.07 -8.05
CA PRO A 53 13.67 -7.47 -9.33
C PRO A 53 12.84 -8.75 -9.25
N GLU A 54 13.20 -9.67 -8.36
CA GLU A 54 12.47 -10.91 -8.07
C GLU A 54 11.06 -10.66 -7.49
N HIS A 55 10.85 -9.52 -6.84
CA HIS A 55 9.58 -9.10 -6.24
C HIS A 55 8.83 -8.04 -7.08
N VAL A 56 9.40 -7.56 -8.20
CA VAL A 56 8.90 -6.38 -8.93
C VAL A 56 7.43 -6.47 -9.34
N LYS A 57 6.95 -7.66 -9.73
CA LYS A 57 5.55 -7.89 -10.12
C LYS A 57 4.61 -7.73 -8.92
N GLN A 58 4.99 -8.22 -7.75
CA GLN A 58 4.18 -8.13 -6.54
C GLN A 58 4.18 -6.69 -6.00
N ILE A 59 5.35 -6.05 -5.98
CA ILE A 59 5.52 -4.65 -5.61
C ILE A 59 4.67 -3.75 -6.53
N GLY A 60 4.72 -3.97 -7.85
CA GLY A 60 3.92 -3.22 -8.82
C GLY A 60 2.41 -3.34 -8.57
N LYS A 61 1.90 -4.55 -8.31
CA LYS A 61 0.49 -4.76 -7.95
C LYS A 61 0.12 -4.02 -6.66
N LEU A 62 1.00 -4.02 -5.67
CA LEU A 62 0.78 -3.33 -4.40
C LEU A 62 0.71 -1.80 -4.58
N ILE A 63 1.62 -1.22 -5.35
CA ILE A 63 1.63 0.22 -5.68
C ILE A 63 0.31 0.63 -6.35
N VAL A 64 -0.13 -0.15 -7.36
CA VAL A 64 -1.41 0.11 -8.05
C VAL A 64 -2.60 0.01 -7.07
N ALA A 65 -2.57 -0.95 -6.14
CA ALA A 65 -3.64 -1.13 -5.18
C ALA A 65 -3.72 0.05 -4.18
N TYR A 66 -2.57 0.58 -3.72
CA TYR A 66 -2.53 1.83 -2.96
C TYR A 66 -3.11 3.00 -3.75
N GLN A 67 -2.70 3.17 -5.01
CA GLN A 67 -3.18 4.26 -5.86
C GLN A 67 -4.70 4.21 -6.05
N ARG A 68 -5.26 3.02 -6.31
CA ARG A 68 -6.73 2.85 -6.45
C ARG A 68 -7.48 3.22 -5.19
N LEU A 69 -6.97 2.83 -4.01
CA LEU A 69 -7.61 3.19 -2.75
C LEU A 69 -7.55 4.71 -2.52
N ILE A 70 -6.39 5.33 -2.76
CA ILE A 70 -6.22 6.79 -2.64
C ILE A 70 -7.19 7.53 -3.57
N THR A 71 -7.30 7.11 -4.83
CA THR A 71 -8.23 7.72 -5.79
C THR A 71 -9.67 7.60 -5.30
N SER A 72 -10.10 6.40 -4.88
CA SER A 72 -11.45 6.19 -4.36
C SER A 72 -11.75 7.06 -3.12
N MET A 73 -10.77 7.25 -2.22
CA MET A 73 -10.93 8.12 -1.05
C MET A 73 -11.06 9.60 -1.42
N LYS A 74 -10.38 10.05 -2.48
CA LYS A 74 -10.50 11.42 -3.00
C LYS A 74 -11.86 11.66 -3.63
N GLU A 75 -12.33 10.72 -4.45
CA GLU A 75 -13.61 10.81 -5.15
C GLU A 75 -14.80 10.80 -4.19
N ALA A 76 -14.73 9.99 -3.11
CA ALA A 76 -15.76 9.95 -2.08
C ALA A 76 -15.85 11.22 -1.19
N GLY A 77 -14.92 12.16 -1.34
CA GLY A 77 -14.93 13.46 -0.66
C GLY A 77 -15.54 14.61 -1.47
N THR A 78 -15.94 14.35 -2.72
CA THR A 78 -16.65 15.28 -3.62
C THR A 78 -18.15 15.00 -3.60
#